data_AF-A0A0Q8N7K0-F1
#
_entry.id   AF-A0A0Q8N7K0-F1
#
_cell.length_a   1.000
_cell.length_b   1.000
_cell.length_c   1.000
_cell.angle_alpha   90.00
_cell.angle_beta   90.00
_cell.angle_gamma   90.00
#
_symmetry.space_group_name_H-M   'P 1'
#
loop_
_entity.id
_entity.type
_entity.pdbx_description
1 polymer ?
#
loop_
_entity_poly.entity_id
_entity_poly.type
_entity_poly.pdbx_seq_one_letter_code
_entity_poly.pdbx_strand_id
1 'polypeptide(L)'
;MKNIHKILIAFISVLAVSCNADDVEDRPVIEAATAPVLLTPKSDFTIVLSKETENEVATTVVWNDAAYSGSSTVVNYTVEVAKAGTSFAAPVTVTNTTERFVALTVSELNSALVNGGFVEKEANKVDIRIKAVVGASGLPQYSNVYTITATPYHVPLASSHWLVGAATPGGWTWAGDAETEFPLVVGTTNVYKVTIVLKSGEAFREFLGNNFTSDGNWDQSHNYTYYSGQGFTIDPELVNANDGDSNFKYTGPTGSRVLTIDNGAKTITLD
;
A
#
# COMPACT_ATOMS: atom_id res chain seq x y z
N MET A 1 -63.05 3.30 47.71
CA MET A 1 -62.11 3.91 46.74
C MET A 1 -62.71 5.23 46.23
N LYS A 2 -62.51 6.36 46.93
CA LYS A 2 -63.13 7.67 46.55
C LYS A 2 -62.14 8.70 45.98
N ASN A 3 -60.84 8.42 46.05
CA ASN A 3 -59.79 9.39 45.68
C ASN A 3 -58.82 8.87 44.61
N ILE A 4 -59.05 7.67 44.04
CA ILE A 4 -58.15 7.04 43.07
C ILE A 4 -58.05 7.85 41.76
N HIS A 5 -59.16 8.47 41.34
CA HIS A 5 -59.22 9.30 40.13
C HIS A 5 -58.38 10.59 40.28
N LYS A 6 -58.26 11.11 41.51
CA LYS A 6 -57.44 12.30 41.80
C LYS A 6 -55.94 12.00 41.75
N ILE A 7 -55.54 10.78 42.15
CA ILE A 7 -54.16 10.30 42.05
C ILE A 7 -53.79 10.00 40.59
N LEU A 8 -54.72 9.46 39.80
CA LEU A 8 -54.52 9.14 38.38
C LEU A 8 -54.36 10.41 37.53
N ILE A 9 -55.15 11.46 37.78
CA ILE A 9 -55.03 12.75 37.09
C ILE A 9 -53.70 13.43 37.42
N ALA A 10 -53.24 13.36 38.68
CA ALA A 10 -51.95 13.92 39.10
C ALA A 10 -50.75 13.22 38.44
N PHE A 11 -50.81 11.90 38.25
CA PHE A 11 -49.75 11.14 37.58
C PHE A 11 -49.68 11.40 36.06
N ILE A 12 -50.82 11.60 35.40
CA ILE A 12 -50.88 11.93 33.97
C ILE A 12 -50.33 13.34 33.71
N SER A 13 -50.57 14.29 34.61
CA SER A 13 -50.00 15.64 34.49
C SER A 13 -48.49 15.70 34.69
N VAL A 14 -47.89 14.80 35.48
CA VAL A 14 -46.42 14.73 35.65
C VAL A 14 -45.75 14.09 34.43
N LEU A 15 -46.41 13.16 33.73
CA LEU A 15 -45.94 12.57 32.47
C LEU A 15 -45.96 13.55 31.29
N ALA A 16 -46.88 14.52 31.29
CA ALA A 16 -46.93 15.56 30.25
C ALA A 16 -45.82 16.61 30.35
N VAL A 17 -45.21 16.80 31.53
CA VAL A 17 -44.08 17.72 31.75
C VAL A 17 -42.72 17.04 31.50
N SER A 18 -42.70 15.70 31.46
CA SER A 18 -41.48 14.92 31.19
C SER A 18 -41.18 14.77 29.69
N CYS A 19 -42.07 15.21 28.81
CA CYS A 19 -41.87 15.25 27.37
C CYS A 19 -41.73 16.70 26.90
N ASN A 20 -40.73 17.43 27.42
CA ASN A 20 -40.29 18.65 26.75
C ASN A 20 -39.54 18.20 25.49
N ALA A 21 -40.23 18.19 24.35
CA ALA A 21 -39.63 18.00 23.03
C ALA A 21 -38.65 19.14 22.65
N ASP A 22 -38.55 20.19 23.47
CA ASP A 22 -37.64 21.33 23.32
C ASP A 22 -36.14 20.96 23.42
N ASP A 23 -35.77 19.87 24.08
CA ASP A 23 -34.35 19.51 24.31
C ASP A 23 -33.61 18.96 23.06
N VAL A 24 -34.31 18.81 21.93
CA VAL A 24 -33.74 18.32 20.67
C VAL A 24 -33.60 19.43 19.62
N GLU A 25 -34.45 20.47 19.68
CA GLU A 25 -34.46 21.57 18.70
C GLU A 25 -33.32 22.57 18.93
N ASP A 26 -32.83 22.73 20.16
CA ASP A 26 -31.80 23.72 20.54
C ASP A 26 -30.37 23.15 20.58
N ARG A 27 -30.06 22.15 19.74
CA ARG A 27 -28.66 21.73 19.55
C ARG A 27 -27.95 22.76 18.69
N PRO A 28 -26.87 23.41 19.16
CA PRO A 28 -26.12 24.35 18.35
C PRO A 28 -25.65 23.66 17.06
N VAL A 29 -26.10 24.20 15.92
CA VAL A 29 -25.73 23.72 14.60
C VAL A 29 -24.24 23.96 14.41
N ILE A 30 -23.50 22.90 14.05
CA ILE A 30 -22.10 23.01 13.68
C ILE A 30 -22.03 23.47 12.23
N GLU A 31 -21.40 24.62 11.98
CA GLU A 31 -21.19 25.13 10.63
C GLU A 31 -19.69 25.23 10.31
N ALA A 32 -19.35 25.07 9.03
CA ALA A 32 -18.00 25.30 8.54
C ALA A 32 -17.65 26.79 8.63
N ALA A 33 -16.47 27.11 9.17
CA ALA A 33 -15.99 28.49 9.25
C ALA A 33 -14.71 28.70 8.43
N THR A 34 -13.61 28.08 8.84
CA THR A 34 -12.31 28.19 8.15
C THR A 34 -11.82 26.81 7.76
N ALA A 35 -11.52 26.61 6.48
CA ALA A 35 -10.96 25.36 5.99
C ALA A 35 -9.50 25.18 6.43
N PRO A 36 -9.00 23.94 6.57
CA PRO A 36 -7.58 23.72 6.87
C PRO A 36 -6.71 24.21 5.70
N VAL A 37 -5.45 24.56 5.95
CA VAL A 37 -4.52 24.96 4.87
C VAL A 37 -3.28 24.10 4.92
N LEU A 38 -3.08 23.24 3.91
CA LEU A 38 -1.91 22.39 3.78
C LEU A 38 -0.66 23.25 3.53
N LEU A 39 0.35 23.08 4.39
CA LEU A 39 1.62 23.82 4.35
C LEU A 39 2.76 22.97 3.78
N THR A 40 2.85 21.71 4.20
CA THR A 40 3.84 20.72 3.74
C THR A 40 3.21 19.33 3.63
N PRO A 41 3.68 18.47 2.71
CA PRO A 41 4.63 18.77 1.63
C PRO A 41 4.03 19.71 0.56
N LYS A 42 4.89 20.42 -0.18
CA LYS A 42 4.52 21.28 -1.32
C LYS A 42 4.84 20.57 -2.64
N SER A 43 4.46 21.19 -3.76
CA SER A 43 4.58 20.56 -5.09
C SER A 43 6.01 20.33 -5.61
N ASP A 44 7.01 20.89 -4.94
CA ASP A 44 8.43 20.61 -5.17
C ASP A 44 8.92 19.34 -4.46
N PHE A 45 8.12 18.76 -3.56
CA PHE A 45 8.45 17.53 -2.86
C PHE A 45 8.50 16.34 -3.83
N THR A 46 9.64 15.65 -3.81
CA THR A 46 9.90 14.43 -4.58
C THR A 46 10.49 13.37 -3.65
N ILE A 47 9.96 12.16 -3.71
CA ILE A 47 10.46 11.03 -2.91
C ILE A 47 10.45 9.73 -3.70
N VAL A 48 11.51 8.93 -3.54
CA VAL A 48 11.54 7.52 -3.94
C VAL A 48 11.40 6.70 -2.66
N LEU A 49 10.33 5.92 -2.57
CA LEU A 49 10.06 5.07 -1.42
C LEU A 49 10.80 3.75 -1.61
N SER A 50 11.35 3.18 -0.54
CA SER A 50 11.97 1.86 -0.57
C SER A 50 11.55 1.03 0.63
N LYS A 51 11.62 -0.30 0.49
CA LYS A 51 11.36 -1.21 1.60
C LYS A 51 12.43 -1.10 2.69
N GLU A 52 13.68 -0.83 2.31
CA GLU A 52 14.81 -0.68 3.23
C GLU A 52 14.59 0.42 4.28
N THR A 53 13.92 1.52 3.90
CA THR A 53 13.64 2.66 4.78
C THR A 53 12.18 2.71 5.27
N GLU A 54 11.45 1.59 5.24
CA GLU A 54 10.01 1.57 5.44
C GLU A 54 9.51 2.15 6.79
N ASN A 55 10.38 2.13 7.80
CA ASN A 55 10.12 2.66 9.15
C ASN A 55 10.58 4.12 9.33
N GLU A 56 11.29 4.68 8.35
CA GLU A 56 11.72 6.08 8.37
C GLU A 56 10.55 7.01 8.02
N VAL A 57 10.64 8.26 8.47
CA VAL A 57 9.67 9.30 8.13
C VAL A 57 9.89 9.73 6.69
N ALA A 58 8.90 9.49 5.83
CA ALA A 58 8.89 9.97 4.45
C ALA A 58 8.67 11.49 4.38
N THR A 59 7.70 11.99 5.15
CA THR A 59 7.40 13.42 5.21
C THR A 59 6.58 13.75 6.45
N THR A 60 6.70 14.98 6.93
CA THR A 60 5.80 15.52 7.95
C THR A 60 4.76 16.41 7.27
N VAL A 61 3.52 15.95 7.29
CA VAL A 61 2.37 16.67 6.78
C VAL A 61 1.93 17.69 7.83
N VAL A 62 1.95 18.96 7.49
CA VAL A 62 1.61 20.07 8.40
C VAL A 62 0.55 20.96 7.74
N TRP A 63 -0.46 21.37 8.50
CA TRP A 63 -1.51 22.26 8.04
C TRP A 63 -1.91 23.28 9.11
N ASN A 64 -2.50 24.40 8.68
CA ASN A 64 -3.28 25.25 9.57
C ASN A 64 -4.63 24.60 9.85
N ASP A 65 -5.12 24.74 11.08
CA ASP A 65 -6.34 24.09 11.54
C ASP A 65 -7.60 24.54 10.82
N ALA A 66 -8.56 23.61 10.74
CA ALA A 66 -9.93 23.93 10.41
C ALA A 66 -10.64 24.52 11.63
N ALA A 67 -11.51 25.51 11.39
CA ALA A 67 -12.41 26.07 12.38
C ALA A 67 -13.86 25.76 12.01
N TYR A 68 -14.65 25.47 13.04
CA TYR A 68 -16.10 25.27 12.96
C TYR A 68 -16.78 26.17 14.00
N SER A 69 -17.93 26.73 13.66
CA SER A 69 -18.76 27.47 14.61
C SER A 69 -19.73 26.54 15.33
N GLY A 70 -20.24 26.96 16.49
CA GLY A 70 -21.12 26.16 17.35
C GLY A 70 -20.39 25.56 18.55
N SER A 71 -20.82 24.40 19.02
CA SER A 71 -20.21 23.72 20.16
C SER A 71 -18.78 23.25 19.87
N SER A 72 -17.87 23.44 20.83
CA SER A 72 -16.49 22.94 20.72
C SER A 72 -16.48 21.41 20.68
N THR A 73 -15.93 20.87 19.60
CA THR A 73 -15.82 19.43 19.35
C THR A 73 -14.47 19.12 18.74
N VAL A 74 -13.98 17.89 18.95
CA VAL A 74 -12.75 17.40 18.33
C VAL A 74 -12.91 17.37 16.81
N VAL A 75 -11.95 17.99 16.12
CA VAL A 75 -11.83 17.92 14.66
C VAL A 75 -10.97 16.72 14.30
N ASN A 76 -11.51 15.84 13.47
CA ASN A 76 -10.78 14.72 12.87
C ASN A 76 -10.21 15.19 11.52
N TYR A 77 -8.92 14.98 11.33
CA TYR A 77 -8.23 15.21 10.07
C TYR A 77 -7.91 13.89 9.39
N THR A 78 -8.14 13.84 8.08
CA THR A 78 -7.76 12.73 7.20
C THR A 78 -6.78 13.29 6.17
N VAL A 79 -5.61 12.66 6.05
CA VAL A 79 -4.70 12.92 4.93
C VAL A 79 -5.18 12.06 3.77
N GLU A 80 -5.57 12.71 2.68
CA GLU A 80 -6.06 12.05 1.46
C GLU A 80 -5.07 12.25 0.31
N VAL A 81 -4.87 11.21 -0.48
CA VAL A 81 -4.13 11.25 -1.75
C VAL A 81 -5.01 10.80 -2.91
N ALA A 82 -4.75 11.31 -4.11
CA ALA A 82 -5.39 10.87 -5.34
C ALA A 82 -4.48 11.08 -6.54
N LYS A 83 -4.80 10.41 -7.66
CA LYS A 83 -4.10 10.65 -8.94
C LYS A 83 -4.25 12.12 -9.33
N ALA A 84 -3.15 12.74 -9.76
CA ALA A 84 -3.14 14.17 -10.05
C ALA A 84 -4.19 14.57 -11.10
N GLY A 85 -4.88 15.69 -10.87
CA GLY A 85 -5.86 16.24 -11.81
C GLY A 85 -7.20 15.50 -11.86
N THR A 86 -7.42 14.50 -11.00
CA THR A 86 -8.70 13.79 -10.90
C THR A 86 -9.70 14.48 -9.96
N SER A 87 -9.31 15.60 -9.36
CA SER A 87 -10.10 16.32 -8.35
C SER A 87 -10.56 15.40 -7.20
N PHE A 88 -9.73 14.43 -6.83
CA PHE A 88 -10.03 13.43 -5.79
C PHE A 88 -11.33 12.65 -6.07
N ALA A 89 -11.57 12.24 -7.33
CA ALA A 89 -12.72 11.39 -7.69
C ALA A 89 -12.71 10.03 -6.95
N ALA A 90 -11.53 9.50 -6.65
CA ALA A 90 -11.33 8.30 -5.84
C ALA A 90 -10.18 8.55 -4.84
N PRO A 91 -10.44 9.24 -3.71
CA PRO A 91 -9.41 9.54 -2.74
C PRO A 91 -9.04 8.28 -1.95
N VAL A 92 -7.75 8.14 -1.65
CA VAL A 92 -7.23 7.14 -0.73
C VAL A 92 -6.83 7.83 0.56
N THR A 93 -7.32 7.27 1.67
CA THR A 93 -6.89 7.69 3.00
C THR A 93 -5.49 7.17 3.27
N VAL A 94 -4.56 8.07 3.59
CA VAL A 94 -3.23 7.70 4.08
C VAL A 94 -3.30 7.41 5.58
N THR A 95 -3.89 8.34 6.35
CA THR A 95 -4.04 8.21 7.80
C THR A 95 -5.13 9.16 8.32
N ASN A 96 -5.52 8.97 9.57
CA ASN A 96 -6.43 9.85 10.31
C ASN A 96 -5.78 10.27 11.62
N THR A 97 -6.02 11.50 12.05
CA THR A 97 -5.52 12.03 13.31
C THR A 97 -6.41 13.13 13.84
N THR A 98 -6.34 13.38 15.15
CA THR A 98 -6.89 14.59 15.80
C THR A 98 -5.79 15.61 16.09
N GLU A 99 -4.53 15.25 15.85
CA GLU A 99 -3.38 16.14 15.92
C GLU A 99 -3.36 17.11 14.72
N ARG A 100 -2.52 18.13 14.82
CA ARG A 100 -2.42 19.22 13.83
C ARG A 100 -1.29 19.01 12.80
N PHE A 101 -0.63 17.88 12.89
CA PHE A 101 0.38 17.41 11.95
C PHE A 101 0.45 15.88 12.02
N VAL A 102 1.06 15.26 11.02
CA VAL A 102 1.39 13.83 11.07
C VAL A 102 2.73 13.59 10.40
N ALA A 103 3.60 12.83 11.06
CA ALA A 103 4.79 12.26 10.43
C ALA A 103 4.38 10.96 9.75
N LEU A 104 4.39 10.94 8.42
CA LEU A 104 4.09 9.75 7.64
C LEU A 104 5.36 8.93 7.46
N THR A 105 5.29 7.64 7.75
CA THR A 105 6.38 6.72 7.41
C THR A 105 6.41 6.42 5.91
N VAL A 106 7.54 5.91 5.44
CA VAL A 106 7.70 5.39 4.07
C VAL A 106 6.68 4.27 3.80
N SER A 107 6.46 3.35 4.74
CA SER A 107 5.47 2.27 4.61
C SER A 107 4.02 2.76 4.52
N GLU A 108 3.62 3.75 5.32
CA GLU A 108 2.27 4.32 5.30
C GLU A 108 1.96 4.99 3.97
N LEU A 109 2.90 5.84 3.50
CA LEU A 109 2.75 6.50 2.20
C LEU A 109 2.76 5.48 1.06
N ASN A 110 3.67 4.50 1.09
CA ASN A 110 3.73 3.45 0.05
C ASN A 110 2.42 2.68 -0.04
N SER A 111 1.89 2.24 1.09
CA SER A 111 0.64 1.47 1.16
C SER A 111 -0.53 2.25 0.57
N ALA A 112 -0.64 3.54 0.87
CA ALA A 112 -1.69 4.39 0.30
C ALA A 112 -1.54 4.54 -1.22
N LEU A 113 -0.32 4.67 -1.74
CA LEU A 113 -0.07 4.78 -3.17
C LEU A 113 -0.35 3.46 -3.91
N VAL A 114 0.12 2.33 -3.40
CA VAL A 114 -0.16 1.02 -3.99
C VAL A 114 -1.67 0.75 -4.02
N ASN A 115 -2.37 0.98 -2.90
CA ASN A 115 -3.83 0.83 -2.82
C ASN A 115 -4.59 1.83 -3.71
N GLY A 116 -3.98 2.99 -4.02
CA GLY A 116 -4.50 3.97 -4.97
C GLY A 116 -4.26 3.63 -6.44
N GLY A 117 -3.60 2.50 -6.73
CA GLY A 117 -3.30 2.05 -8.09
C GLY A 117 -2.33 2.99 -8.81
N PHE A 118 -1.40 3.60 -8.07
CA PHE A 118 -0.22 4.26 -8.63
C PHE A 118 0.77 3.21 -9.14
N VAL A 119 1.53 3.54 -10.18
CA VAL A 119 2.44 2.57 -10.80
C VAL A 119 3.69 2.43 -9.93
N GLU A 120 3.97 1.22 -9.46
CA GLU A 120 5.16 0.92 -8.67
C GLU A 120 6.44 1.05 -9.49
N LYS A 121 7.55 1.40 -8.82
CA LYS A 121 8.88 1.62 -9.41
C LYS A 121 8.93 2.73 -10.48
N GLU A 122 7.86 3.51 -10.61
CA GLU A 122 7.78 4.66 -11.50
C GLU A 122 7.43 5.96 -10.74
N ALA A 123 7.90 7.09 -11.24
CA ALA A 123 7.59 8.39 -10.65
C ALA A 123 6.14 8.80 -10.98
N ASN A 124 5.31 8.94 -9.95
CA ASN A 124 3.91 9.31 -10.08
C ASN A 124 3.65 10.76 -9.64
N LYS A 125 2.68 11.42 -10.26
CA LYS A 125 2.11 12.69 -9.78
C LYS A 125 0.93 12.42 -8.86
N VAL A 126 1.04 12.84 -7.61
CA VAL A 126 0.09 12.54 -6.52
C VAL A 126 -0.46 13.85 -5.97
N ASP A 127 -1.77 14.06 -6.06
CA ASP A 127 -2.43 15.16 -5.37
C ASP A 127 -2.64 14.78 -3.89
N ILE A 128 -2.26 15.67 -2.98
CA ILE A 128 -2.45 15.52 -1.54
C ILE A 128 -3.33 16.65 -1.00
N ARG A 129 -4.25 16.32 -0.08
CA ARG A 129 -5.07 17.30 0.66
C ARG A 129 -5.37 16.82 2.08
N ILE A 130 -5.81 17.76 2.92
CA ILE A 130 -6.38 17.50 4.23
C ILE A 130 -7.89 17.61 4.15
N LYS A 131 -8.59 16.60 4.65
CA LYS A 131 -10.02 16.64 4.94
C LYS A 131 -10.21 16.78 6.45
N ALA A 132 -10.94 17.80 6.88
CA ALA A 132 -11.32 18.00 8.28
C ALA A 132 -12.81 17.69 8.45
N VAL A 133 -13.18 17.03 9.53
CA VAL A 133 -14.59 16.74 9.89
C VAL A 133 -14.78 16.87 11.40
N VAL A 134 -15.87 17.49 11.82
CA VAL A 134 -16.31 17.46 13.23
C VAL A 134 -17.06 16.17 13.53
N GLY A 135 -16.65 15.44 14.58
CA GLY A 135 -17.29 14.17 14.94
C GLY A 135 -17.16 13.10 13.85
N ALA A 136 -18.04 12.09 13.86
CA ALA A 136 -17.98 10.95 12.93
C ALA A 136 -18.62 11.22 11.56
N SER A 137 -19.51 12.20 11.46
CA SER A 137 -20.33 12.46 10.25
C SER A 137 -20.64 13.94 10.01
N GLY A 138 -19.82 14.84 10.56
CA GLY A 138 -19.99 16.28 10.36
C GLY A 138 -19.73 16.76 8.93
N LEU A 139 -19.96 18.04 8.70
CA LEU A 139 -19.70 18.69 7.41
C LEU A 139 -18.19 18.69 7.11
N PRO A 140 -17.73 18.16 5.96
CA PRO A 140 -16.32 18.15 5.63
C PRO A 140 -15.83 19.50 5.12
N GLN A 141 -14.65 19.90 5.57
CA GLN A 141 -13.85 21.00 5.00
C GLN A 141 -12.56 20.45 4.40
N TYR A 142 -12.13 21.00 3.27
CA TYR A 142 -10.94 20.52 2.54
C TYR A 142 -9.90 21.63 2.42
N SER A 143 -8.63 21.27 2.47
CA SER A 143 -7.53 22.20 2.24
C SER A 143 -7.32 22.53 0.76
N ASN A 144 -6.41 23.48 0.51
CA ASN A 144 -5.70 23.54 -0.77
C ASN A 144 -5.03 22.20 -1.11
N VAL A 145 -4.75 22.01 -2.39
CA VAL A 145 -4.10 20.81 -2.94
C VAL A 145 -2.68 21.15 -3.34
N TYR A 146 -1.75 20.25 -3.06
CA TYR A 146 -0.44 20.23 -3.71
C TYR A 146 -0.27 18.92 -4.48
N THR A 147 0.41 18.99 -5.63
CA THR A 147 0.80 17.80 -6.39
C THR A 147 2.27 17.45 -6.12
N ILE A 148 2.53 16.37 -5.39
CA ILE A 148 3.89 15.88 -5.12
C ILE A 148 4.32 14.87 -6.19
N THR A 149 5.61 14.53 -6.21
CA THR A 149 6.13 13.40 -6.99
C THR A 149 6.55 12.28 -6.06
N ALA A 150 6.02 11.07 -6.24
CA ALA A 150 6.39 9.91 -5.42
C ALA A 150 6.57 8.66 -6.28
N THR A 151 7.60 7.88 -5.98
CA THR A 151 7.83 6.57 -6.60
C THR A 151 7.59 5.48 -5.54
N PRO A 152 6.43 4.78 -5.56
CA PRO A 152 6.17 3.69 -4.63
C PRO A 152 6.99 2.44 -4.99
N TYR A 153 7.37 1.67 -3.99
CA TYR A 153 8.03 0.37 -4.16
C TYR A 153 7.01 -0.77 -4.16
N HIS A 154 7.41 -1.90 -4.73
CA HIS A 154 6.60 -3.10 -4.80
C HIS A 154 6.56 -3.85 -3.46
N VAL A 155 5.37 -4.21 -2.98
CA VAL A 155 5.22 -5.05 -1.77
C VAL A 155 5.01 -6.50 -2.21
N PRO A 156 6.04 -7.36 -2.12
CA PRO A 156 5.94 -8.76 -2.54
C PRO A 156 5.08 -9.59 -1.59
N LEU A 157 4.62 -10.74 -2.06
CA LEU A 157 4.00 -11.74 -1.21
C LEU A 157 5.04 -12.32 -0.23
N ALA A 158 4.63 -12.52 1.03
CA ALA A 158 5.51 -13.06 2.06
C ALA A 158 6.07 -14.46 1.74
N SER A 159 5.44 -15.19 0.81
CA SER A 159 5.84 -16.51 0.36
C SER A 159 6.58 -16.49 -0.98
N SER A 160 6.95 -15.33 -1.50
CA SER A 160 7.64 -15.21 -2.79
C SER A 160 9.10 -15.66 -2.71
N HIS A 161 9.54 -16.32 -3.78
CA HIS A 161 10.94 -16.47 -4.11
C HIS A 161 11.37 -15.33 -5.05
N TRP A 162 12.62 -15.37 -5.52
CA TRP A 162 13.22 -14.28 -6.29
C TRP A 162 14.10 -14.82 -7.40
N LEU A 163 14.12 -14.15 -8.54
CA LEU A 163 14.98 -14.49 -9.68
C LEU A 163 15.98 -13.37 -9.91
N VAL A 164 17.27 -13.72 -9.87
CA VAL A 164 18.37 -12.78 -10.07
C VAL A 164 19.34 -13.35 -11.11
N GLY A 165 19.73 -12.51 -12.06
CA GLY A 165 20.78 -12.80 -13.02
C GLY A 165 20.66 -12.06 -14.33
N ALA A 166 21.71 -12.10 -15.15
CA ALA A 166 21.77 -11.40 -16.43
C ALA A 166 20.68 -11.82 -17.43
N ALA A 167 20.05 -12.99 -17.24
CA ALA A 167 18.91 -13.42 -18.04
C ALA A 167 17.60 -12.71 -17.64
N THR A 168 17.47 -12.24 -16.40
CA THR A 168 16.28 -11.54 -15.90
C THR A 168 16.45 -10.02 -16.06
N PRO A 169 15.36 -9.22 -16.01
CA PRO A 169 15.44 -7.77 -16.17
C PRO A 169 16.38 -7.08 -15.18
N GLY A 170 16.51 -7.62 -13.96
CA GLY A 170 17.30 -7.05 -12.87
C GLY A 170 18.81 -7.25 -12.99
N GLY A 171 19.28 -8.25 -13.74
CA GLY A 171 20.69 -8.60 -13.73
C GLY A 171 21.15 -9.22 -12.41
N TRP A 172 22.48 -9.21 -12.19
CA TRP A 172 23.10 -9.71 -10.95
C TRP A 172 23.18 -8.61 -9.88
N THR A 173 22.04 -8.05 -9.48
CA THR A 173 21.96 -7.01 -8.44
C THR A 173 20.62 -7.04 -7.72
N TRP A 174 20.64 -6.62 -6.46
CA TRP A 174 19.45 -6.36 -5.62
C TRP A 174 19.22 -4.86 -5.41
N ALA A 175 20.17 -4.02 -5.85
CA ALA A 175 20.10 -2.59 -5.66
C ALA A 175 18.87 -1.99 -6.37
N GLY A 176 18.06 -1.24 -5.62
CA GLY A 176 16.85 -0.60 -6.14
C GLY A 176 15.72 -1.59 -6.46
N ASP A 177 15.62 -2.70 -5.71
CA ASP A 177 14.61 -3.75 -5.89
C ASP A 177 14.60 -4.30 -7.33
N ALA A 178 15.79 -4.52 -7.90
CA ALA A 178 15.96 -4.88 -9.31
C ALA A 178 15.58 -6.34 -9.60
N GLU A 179 15.63 -7.21 -8.60
CA GLU A 179 15.26 -8.62 -8.69
C GLU A 179 13.82 -8.80 -9.20
N THR A 180 13.56 -9.96 -9.81
CA THR A 180 12.20 -10.32 -10.21
C THR A 180 11.56 -11.14 -9.10
N GLU A 181 10.43 -10.66 -8.58
CA GLU A 181 9.59 -11.46 -7.68
C GLU A 181 9.13 -12.73 -8.40
N PHE A 182 9.26 -13.88 -7.74
CA PHE A 182 8.76 -15.16 -8.19
C PHE A 182 7.69 -15.66 -7.22
N PRO A 183 6.43 -15.23 -7.42
CA PRO A 183 5.39 -15.45 -6.42
C PRO A 183 4.90 -16.89 -6.39
N LEU A 184 4.53 -17.33 -5.18
CA LEU A 184 3.78 -18.56 -4.99
C LEU A 184 2.38 -18.41 -5.63
N VAL A 185 1.98 -19.40 -6.42
CA VAL A 185 0.65 -19.45 -7.01
C VAL A 185 -0.40 -19.61 -5.91
N VAL A 186 -1.36 -18.69 -5.87
CA VAL A 186 -2.46 -18.68 -4.89
C VAL A 186 -3.17 -20.03 -4.86
N GLY A 187 -3.34 -20.58 -3.65
CA GLY A 187 -3.99 -21.87 -3.44
C GLY A 187 -3.07 -23.09 -3.60
N THR A 188 -1.79 -22.89 -3.91
CA THR A 188 -0.76 -23.94 -3.89
C THR A 188 0.20 -23.75 -2.72
N THR A 189 1.00 -24.76 -2.39
CA THR A 189 2.02 -24.67 -1.33
C THR A 189 3.45 -24.67 -1.87
N ASN A 190 3.64 -24.96 -3.15
CA ASN A 190 4.96 -25.26 -3.70
C ASN A 190 5.07 -25.04 -5.23
N VAL A 191 4.15 -24.26 -5.81
CA VAL A 191 4.17 -23.89 -7.23
C VAL A 191 4.44 -22.39 -7.36
N TYR A 192 5.53 -22.03 -8.00
CA TYR A 192 5.93 -20.64 -8.22
C TYR A 192 5.81 -20.31 -9.70
N LYS A 193 5.30 -19.11 -10.02
CA LYS A 193 5.01 -18.73 -11.39
C LYS A 193 5.16 -17.24 -11.62
N VAL A 194 5.85 -16.86 -12.70
CA VAL A 194 5.97 -15.46 -13.12
C VAL A 194 5.98 -15.32 -14.63
N THR A 195 5.44 -14.22 -15.14
CA THR A 195 5.68 -13.77 -16.52
C THR A 195 6.90 -12.85 -16.50
N ILE A 196 7.97 -13.24 -17.18
CA ILE A 196 9.28 -12.58 -17.13
C ILE A 196 9.89 -12.48 -18.52
N VAL A 197 10.60 -11.38 -18.81
CA VAL A 197 11.42 -11.30 -20.03
C VAL A 197 12.76 -11.98 -19.75
N LEU A 198 13.07 -13.02 -20.52
CA LEU A 198 14.35 -13.71 -20.45
C LEU A 198 15.25 -13.32 -21.62
N LYS A 199 16.53 -13.05 -21.34
CA LYS A 199 17.55 -12.73 -22.34
C LYS A 199 18.33 -13.98 -22.75
N SER A 200 18.31 -14.29 -24.05
CA SER A 200 18.99 -15.44 -24.63
C SER A 200 20.48 -15.45 -24.31
N GLY A 201 21.00 -16.60 -23.91
CA GLY A 201 22.42 -16.86 -23.68
C GLY A 201 22.94 -16.46 -22.30
N GLU A 202 22.11 -15.83 -21.47
CA GLU A 202 22.48 -15.33 -20.15
C GLU A 202 22.04 -16.29 -19.03
N ALA A 203 22.58 -16.07 -17.83
CA ALA A 203 22.32 -16.90 -16.67
C ALA A 203 21.45 -16.22 -15.59
N PHE A 204 20.73 -17.03 -14.81
CA PHE A 204 19.99 -16.61 -13.62
C PHE A 204 19.91 -17.73 -12.57
N ARG A 205 19.49 -17.36 -11.36
CA ARG A 205 19.28 -18.26 -10.22
C ARG A 205 18.01 -17.88 -9.46
N GLU A 206 17.40 -18.88 -8.83
CA GLU A 206 16.32 -18.68 -7.86
C GLU A 206 16.87 -18.52 -6.44
N PHE A 207 16.38 -17.51 -5.73
CA PHE A 207 16.69 -17.22 -4.32
C PHE A 207 15.41 -17.35 -3.48
N LEU A 208 15.54 -17.94 -2.30
CA LEU A 208 14.40 -18.34 -1.46
C LEU A 208 13.95 -17.26 -0.48
N GLY A 209 14.60 -16.10 -0.50
CA GLY A 209 14.28 -14.98 0.37
C GLY A 209 14.88 -13.68 -0.15
N ASN A 210 14.43 -12.58 0.44
CA ASN A 210 14.95 -11.23 0.19
C ASN A 210 15.06 -10.53 1.54
N ASN A 211 16.19 -9.86 1.75
CA ASN A 211 16.52 -9.18 3.00
C ASN A 211 15.96 -7.75 3.01
N PHE A 212 15.44 -7.29 1.87
CA PHE A 212 14.95 -5.95 1.61
C PHE A 212 16.02 -4.87 1.84
N THR A 213 17.25 -5.19 1.46
CA THR A 213 18.39 -4.29 1.46
C THR A 213 19.02 -4.28 0.07
N SER A 214 19.72 -3.19 -0.24
CA SER A 214 20.44 -3.06 -1.52
C SER A 214 21.53 -4.11 -1.74
N ASP A 215 22.02 -4.75 -0.68
CA ASP A 215 22.99 -5.86 -0.74
C ASP A 215 22.32 -7.21 -1.03
N GLY A 216 21.00 -7.33 -0.77
CA GLY A 216 20.19 -8.48 -1.10
C GLY A 216 20.40 -9.73 -0.25
N ASN A 217 19.84 -10.86 -0.71
CA ASN A 217 20.02 -12.19 -0.13
C ASN A 217 20.75 -13.11 -1.12
N TRP A 218 22.03 -13.36 -0.87
CA TRP A 218 22.83 -14.28 -1.69
C TRP A 218 22.98 -15.68 -1.09
N ASP A 219 22.29 -15.97 0.01
CA ASP A 219 22.46 -17.19 0.78
C ASP A 219 21.59 -18.34 0.21
N GLN A 220 20.36 -18.48 0.69
CA GLN A 220 19.50 -19.60 0.36
C GLN A 220 18.99 -19.48 -1.07
N SER A 221 19.44 -20.39 -1.92
CA SER A 221 19.15 -20.37 -3.35
C SER A 221 19.16 -21.77 -3.95
N HIS A 222 18.52 -21.92 -5.10
CA HIS A 222 18.55 -23.13 -5.90
C HIS A 222 19.07 -22.81 -7.30
N ASN A 223 20.07 -23.60 -7.72
CA ASN A 223 20.69 -23.52 -9.04
C ASN A 223 20.23 -24.69 -9.92
N TYR A 224 20.70 -24.78 -11.16
CA TYR A 224 20.31 -25.83 -12.08
C TYR A 224 20.57 -27.24 -11.50
N THR A 225 21.76 -27.43 -10.91
CA THR A 225 22.17 -28.75 -10.38
C THR A 225 21.38 -29.22 -9.18
N TYR A 226 20.87 -28.30 -8.35
CA TYR A 226 19.95 -28.62 -7.27
C TYR A 226 18.71 -29.33 -7.83
N TYR A 227 18.07 -28.71 -8.82
CA TYR A 227 16.84 -29.22 -9.42
C TYR A 227 17.07 -30.51 -10.20
N SER A 228 18.11 -30.56 -11.04
CA SER A 228 18.43 -31.80 -11.77
C SER A 228 18.79 -32.95 -10.82
N GLY A 229 19.51 -32.67 -9.73
CA GLY A 229 19.86 -33.65 -8.71
C GLY A 229 18.65 -34.22 -7.96
N GLN A 230 17.57 -33.44 -7.86
CA GLN A 230 16.30 -33.89 -7.29
C GLN A 230 15.36 -34.60 -8.28
N GLY A 231 15.80 -34.77 -9.53
CA GLY A 231 15.06 -35.47 -10.57
C GLY A 231 13.96 -34.62 -11.21
N PHE A 232 14.12 -33.29 -11.25
CA PHE A 232 13.19 -32.43 -11.98
C PHE A 232 13.29 -32.65 -13.48
N THR A 233 12.14 -32.62 -14.15
CA THR A 233 12.08 -32.42 -15.60
C THR A 233 12.19 -30.94 -15.86
N ILE A 234 13.31 -30.50 -16.44
CA ILE A 234 13.61 -29.10 -16.71
C ILE A 234 13.39 -28.83 -18.20
N ASP A 235 12.75 -27.70 -18.50
CA ASP A 235 12.55 -27.20 -19.86
C ASP A 235 13.87 -27.23 -20.66
N PRO A 236 13.88 -27.74 -21.90
CA PRO A 236 15.11 -27.87 -22.69
C PRO A 236 15.79 -26.54 -23.03
N GLU A 237 15.07 -25.42 -22.93
CA GLU A 237 15.66 -24.08 -23.11
C GLU A 237 16.35 -23.56 -21.84
N LEU A 238 16.31 -24.32 -20.75
CA LEU A 238 17.07 -24.07 -19.53
C LEU A 238 18.14 -25.14 -19.39
N VAL A 239 19.40 -24.73 -19.44
CA VAL A 239 20.56 -25.64 -19.32
C VAL A 239 21.47 -25.21 -18.18
N ASN A 240 22.38 -26.08 -17.77
CA ASN A 240 23.45 -25.69 -16.85
C ASN A 240 24.36 -24.65 -17.54
N ALA A 241 24.56 -23.49 -16.91
CA ALA A 241 25.46 -22.45 -17.39
C ALA A 241 26.93 -22.88 -17.47
N ASN A 242 27.33 -23.88 -16.68
CA ASN A 242 28.71 -24.33 -16.48
C ASN A 242 29.65 -23.18 -16.06
N ASP A 243 29.15 -22.29 -15.22
CA ASP A 243 29.80 -21.06 -14.76
C ASP A 243 30.51 -21.20 -13.40
N GLY A 244 30.74 -22.44 -12.94
CA GLY A 244 31.28 -22.77 -11.61
C GLY A 244 30.21 -22.77 -10.51
N ASP A 245 29.14 -22.01 -10.71
CA ASP A 245 28.00 -21.84 -9.81
C ASP A 245 26.78 -22.68 -10.20
N SER A 246 26.83 -23.28 -11.41
CA SER A 246 25.78 -24.10 -12.01
C SER A 246 24.43 -23.39 -12.08
N ASN A 247 24.44 -22.10 -12.41
CA ASN A 247 23.21 -21.33 -12.63
C ASN A 247 22.39 -21.89 -13.81
N PHE A 248 21.12 -21.49 -13.88
CA PHE A 248 20.33 -21.71 -15.08
C PHE A 248 20.85 -20.80 -16.18
N LYS A 249 21.05 -21.33 -17.39
CA LYS A 249 21.26 -20.54 -18.61
C LYS A 249 20.07 -20.70 -19.52
N TYR A 250 19.50 -19.58 -19.94
CA TYR A 250 18.40 -19.57 -20.91
C TYR A 250 18.95 -19.59 -22.34
N THR A 251 18.46 -20.50 -23.18
CA THR A 251 18.94 -20.71 -24.56
C THR A 251 17.89 -20.45 -25.62
N GLY A 252 16.63 -20.19 -25.22
CA GLY A 252 15.55 -19.80 -26.11
C GLY A 252 15.66 -18.34 -26.59
N PRO A 253 14.79 -17.90 -27.51
CA PRO A 253 14.76 -16.53 -28.02
C PRO A 253 14.53 -15.50 -26.91
N THR A 254 15.21 -14.34 -26.97
CA THR A 254 14.94 -13.25 -26.03
C THR A 254 13.48 -12.79 -26.14
N GLY A 255 12.75 -12.80 -25.04
CA GLY A 255 11.34 -12.46 -25.04
C GLY A 255 10.64 -12.73 -23.71
N SER A 256 9.36 -12.35 -23.64
CA SER A 256 8.50 -12.69 -22.49
C SER A 256 8.21 -14.18 -22.48
N ARG A 257 8.34 -14.79 -21.29
CA ARG A 257 8.08 -16.19 -20.99
C ARG A 257 7.30 -16.32 -19.71
N VAL A 258 6.55 -17.40 -19.58
CA VAL A 258 5.91 -17.80 -18.34
C VAL A 258 6.75 -18.90 -17.70
N LEU A 259 7.56 -18.54 -16.70
CA LEU A 259 8.35 -19.48 -15.93
C LEU A 259 7.50 -20.07 -14.82
N THR A 260 7.45 -21.40 -14.74
CA THR A 260 6.81 -22.13 -13.63
C THR A 260 7.78 -23.14 -13.03
N ILE A 261 7.93 -23.13 -11.71
CA ILE A 261 8.55 -24.22 -10.93
C ILE A 261 7.46 -24.88 -10.10
N ASP A 262 7.13 -26.13 -10.44
CA ASP A 262 6.22 -26.97 -9.67
C ASP A 262 7.04 -28.01 -8.90
N ASN A 263 7.24 -27.78 -7.61
CA ASN A 263 8.01 -28.68 -6.75
C ASN A 263 7.27 -29.98 -6.42
N GLY A 264 5.95 -30.03 -6.58
CA GLY A 264 5.14 -31.23 -6.37
C GLY A 264 5.23 -32.18 -7.55
N ALA A 265 5.08 -31.64 -8.76
CA ALA A 265 5.24 -32.36 -10.01
C ALA A 265 6.71 -32.58 -10.40
N LYS A 266 7.64 -31.86 -9.75
CA LYS A 266 9.07 -31.80 -10.09
C LYS A 266 9.31 -31.38 -11.54
N THR A 267 8.71 -30.26 -11.92
CA THR A 267 8.87 -29.70 -13.28
C THR A 267 9.29 -28.24 -13.24
N ILE A 268 10.11 -27.85 -14.21
CA ILE A 268 10.40 -26.46 -14.54
C ILE A 268 10.03 -26.26 -15.99
N THR A 269 9.14 -25.33 -16.29
CA THR A 269 8.61 -25.09 -17.64
C THR A 269 8.73 -23.62 -18.03
N LEU A 270 8.88 -23.38 -19.33
CA LEU A 270 8.79 -22.05 -19.93
C LEU A 270 7.76 -22.05 -21.06
N ASP A 271 6.66 -21.31 -20.91
CA ASP A 271 5.66 -21.09 -21.97
C ASP A 271 5.77 -19.70 -22.62
#